data_AF-A0A8H3CA85-F1
#
_entry.id   AF-A0A8H3CA85-F1
#
_cell.length_a   1.000
_cell.length_b   1.000
_cell.length_c   1.000
_cell.angle_alpha   90.00
_cell.angle_beta   90.00
_cell.angle_gamma   90.00
#
_symmetry.space_group_name_H-M   'P 1'
#
loop_
_entity.id
_entity.type
_entity.pdbx_description
1 polymer ?
#
loop_
_entity_poly.entity_id
_entity_poly.type
_entity_poly.pdbx_seq_one_letter_code
_entity_poly.pdbx_strand_id
1 'polypeptide(L)'
;MSFQPGTYYLINVKHARDSVKSMDDSNVTVNEVISDIGQQVAAMDLSDGDKQSIIAFGWHGGDNQKWQFEDAGDGNYYIKNVGFGKYLTFPDEPNDGKQVIATDGPRPWEVRVGREGQNQEDSRDSIRIFVPGTSQNLDLTNHGDITPGNPVQLWEQTPGQGQAWYAIPA
;
A
#
# COMPACT_ATOMS: atom_id res chain seq x y z
N MET A 1 -2.68 -10.83 -14.22
CA MET A 1 -1.41 -11.47 -13.81
C MET A 1 -1.48 -11.74 -12.31
N SER A 2 -0.85 -12.80 -11.81
CA SER A 2 -0.69 -13.01 -10.36
C SER A 2 0.38 -12.06 -9.83
N PHE A 3 0.12 -11.42 -8.69
CA PHE A 3 1.16 -10.69 -7.96
C PHE A 3 2.36 -11.60 -7.67
N GLN A 4 3.58 -11.06 -7.56
CA GLN A 4 4.79 -11.84 -7.36
C GLN A 4 5.49 -11.45 -6.05
N PRO A 5 6.09 -12.40 -5.31
CA PRO A 5 6.98 -12.08 -4.19
C PRO A 5 8.09 -11.11 -4.60
N GLY A 6 8.53 -10.28 -3.66
CA GLY A 6 9.55 -9.26 -3.92
C GLY A 6 9.46 -8.10 -2.94
N THR A 7 10.32 -7.10 -3.14
CA THR A 7 10.32 -5.88 -2.33
C THR A 7 9.74 -4.73 -3.13
N TYR A 8 8.77 -4.04 -2.54
CA TYR A 8 8.04 -2.96 -3.20
C TYR A 8 7.89 -1.76 -2.28
N TYR A 9 7.85 -0.58 -2.89
CA TYR A 9 7.16 0.58 -2.33
C TYR A 9 5.66 0.46 -2.62
N LEU A 10 4.83 0.82 -1.65
CA LEU A 10 3.37 0.84 -1.80
C LEU A 10 2.89 2.30 -1.83
N ILE A 11 2.55 2.79 -3.01
CA ILE A 11 2.14 4.19 -3.22
C ILE A 11 0.63 4.26 -3.39
N ASN A 12 -0.04 5.13 -2.64
CA ASN A 12 -1.49 5.25 -2.71
C ASN A 12 -1.94 5.79 -4.08
N VAL A 13 -2.88 5.09 -4.73
CA VAL A 13 -3.30 5.40 -6.10
C VAL A 13 -3.98 6.77 -6.20
N LYS A 14 -4.76 7.18 -5.18
CA LYS A 14 -5.59 8.38 -5.23
C LYS A 14 -4.83 9.65 -5.62
N HIS A 15 -3.58 9.79 -5.16
CA HIS A 15 -2.76 10.99 -5.41
C HIS A 15 -1.64 10.76 -6.42
N ALA A 16 -1.28 9.50 -6.69
CA ALA A 16 -0.28 9.17 -7.69
C ALA A 16 -0.86 9.06 -9.11
N ARG A 17 -2.14 8.72 -9.25
CA ARG A 17 -2.75 8.33 -10.54
C ARG A 17 -2.57 9.35 -11.65
N ASP A 18 -2.90 10.63 -11.42
CA ASP A 18 -2.88 11.62 -12.50
C ASP A 18 -1.44 11.88 -12.99
N SER A 19 -0.49 11.88 -12.05
CA SER A 19 0.93 11.93 -12.36
C SER A 19 1.32 10.70 -13.19
N VAL A 20 1.04 9.49 -12.71
CA VAL A 20 1.37 8.22 -13.38
C VAL A 20 0.71 8.08 -14.76
N LYS A 21 -0.55 8.51 -14.92
CA LYS A 21 -1.29 8.44 -16.18
C LYS A 21 -0.68 9.31 -17.27
N SER A 22 -0.14 10.48 -16.91
CA SER A 22 0.57 11.33 -17.88
C SER A 22 1.83 10.68 -18.47
N MET A 23 2.27 9.53 -17.91
CA MET A 23 3.46 8.81 -18.36
C MET A 23 3.23 7.68 -19.35
N ASP A 24 2.02 7.13 -19.52
CA ASP A 24 1.82 6.13 -20.58
C ASP A 24 2.07 6.73 -21.99
N ASP A 25 2.13 8.07 -22.08
CA ASP A 25 2.52 8.84 -23.26
C ASP A 25 4.04 9.19 -23.31
N SER A 26 4.87 8.76 -22.34
CA SER A 26 6.29 9.13 -22.20
C SER A 26 7.19 7.95 -21.80
N ASN A 27 8.46 7.93 -22.22
CA ASN A 27 9.42 6.84 -21.91
C ASN A 27 10.03 6.91 -20.48
N VAL A 28 9.33 7.45 -19.49
CA VAL A 28 9.85 7.63 -18.11
C VAL A 28 9.43 6.47 -17.21
N THR A 29 10.32 6.00 -16.33
CA THR A 29 9.99 4.94 -15.36
C THR A 29 9.24 5.49 -14.16
N VAL A 30 8.41 4.67 -13.51
CA VAL A 30 7.64 5.11 -12.32
C VAL A 30 8.53 5.48 -11.13
N ASN A 31 9.74 4.90 -11.03
CA ASN A 31 10.70 5.26 -9.99
C ASN A 31 11.21 6.69 -10.13
N GLU A 32 11.54 7.12 -11.36
CA GLU A 32 11.98 8.50 -11.64
C GLU A 32 10.88 9.49 -11.29
N VAL A 33 9.65 9.15 -11.63
CA VAL A 33 8.49 10.03 -11.40
C VAL A 33 8.17 10.16 -9.92
N ILE A 34 8.10 9.04 -9.21
CA ILE A 34 7.85 9.08 -7.77
C ILE A 34 8.96 9.88 -7.08
N SER A 35 10.18 9.82 -7.59
CA SER A 35 11.28 10.66 -7.10
C SER A 35 11.10 12.15 -7.38
N ASP A 36 10.50 12.50 -8.52
CA ASP A 36 10.20 13.89 -8.89
C ASP A 36 9.01 14.48 -8.13
N ILE A 37 7.96 13.68 -7.90
CA ILE A 37 6.75 14.14 -7.19
C ILE A 37 6.88 14.01 -5.67
N GLY A 38 7.75 13.13 -5.18
CA GLY A 38 8.19 13.02 -3.79
C GLY A 38 7.06 13.10 -2.76
N GLN A 39 7.06 14.18 -1.97
CA GLN A 39 6.11 14.42 -0.88
C GLN A 39 4.65 14.70 -1.35
N GLN A 40 4.39 14.76 -2.66
CA GLN A 40 3.05 14.96 -3.22
C GLN A 40 2.22 13.66 -3.31
N VAL A 41 2.85 12.51 -3.03
CA VAL A 41 2.17 11.21 -2.92
C VAL A 41 2.41 10.60 -1.54
N ALA A 42 1.52 9.71 -1.12
CA ALA A 42 1.72 8.93 0.10
C ALA A 42 2.27 7.54 -0.22
N ALA A 43 3.39 7.22 0.41
CA ALA A 43 3.87 5.86 0.57
C ALA A 43 3.34 5.27 1.88
N MET A 44 3.11 3.97 1.90
CA MET A 44 2.89 3.23 3.14
C MET A 44 4.22 3.17 3.92
N ASP A 45 4.23 3.77 5.10
CA ASP A 45 5.42 3.98 5.91
C ASP A 45 5.23 3.36 7.29
N LEU A 46 6.22 2.58 7.74
CA LEU A 46 6.32 2.20 9.14
C LEU A 46 7.01 3.34 9.90
N SER A 47 6.25 4.01 10.77
CA SER A 47 6.71 5.16 11.54
C SER A 47 8.00 4.84 12.32
N ASP A 48 9.07 5.58 12.05
CA ASP A 48 10.33 5.46 12.80
C ASP A 48 10.19 5.93 14.26
N GLY A 49 9.18 6.77 14.55
CA GLY A 49 8.94 7.31 15.88
C GLY A 49 8.54 6.25 16.90
N ASP A 50 7.66 5.32 16.54
CA ASP A 50 7.15 4.27 17.43
C ASP A 50 7.47 2.83 16.96
N LYS A 51 7.91 2.67 15.70
CA LYS A 51 8.23 1.38 15.07
C LYS A 51 7.06 0.40 15.14
N GLN A 52 5.84 0.94 15.12
CA GLN A 52 4.61 0.17 15.20
C GLN A 52 3.50 0.72 14.29
N SER A 53 3.33 2.03 14.19
CA SER A 53 2.25 2.62 13.42
C SER A 53 2.53 2.55 11.92
N ILE A 54 1.52 2.10 11.15
CA ILE A 54 1.52 2.22 9.69
C ILE A 54 0.79 3.49 9.31
N ILE A 55 1.48 4.37 8.59
CA ILE A 55 0.99 5.71 8.26
C ILE A 55 1.18 6.01 6.77
N ALA A 56 0.42 6.98 6.27
CA ALA A 56 0.83 7.73 5.10
C ALA A 56 2.01 8.64 5.47
N PHE A 57 3.04 8.59 4.65
CA PHE A 57 4.10 9.58 4.66
C PHE A 57 4.54 9.88 3.24
N GLY A 58 5.05 11.10 3.01
CA GLY A 58 5.55 11.46 1.70
C GLY A 58 6.69 10.56 1.27
N TRP A 59 6.76 10.23 -0.02
CA TRP A 59 7.81 9.32 -0.50
C TRP A 59 9.20 9.92 -0.25
N HIS A 60 10.09 9.10 0.30
CA HIS A 60 11.51 9.41 0.51
C HIS A 60 12.44 8.22 0.23
N GLY A 61 11.88 7.04 -0.07
CA GLY A 61 12.64 5.87 -0.52
C GLY A 61 13.36 5.10 0.58
N GLY A 62 13.23 5.51 1.85
CA GLY A 62 13.84 4.87 3.01
C GLY A 62 13.36 3.43 3.23
N ASP A 63 14.15 2.64 3.98
CA ASP A 63 13.87 1.22 4.20
C ASP A 63 12.58 0.97 5.01
N ASN A 64 12.10 1.95 5.76
CA ASN A 64 10.81 1.90 6.43
C ASN A 64 9.61 2.11 5.48
N GLN A 65 9.84 2.47 4.21
CA GLN A 65 8.84 2.49 3.13
C GLN A 65 8.92 1.26 2.19
N LYS A 66 9.88 0.36 2.41
CA LYS A 66 10.06 -0.86 1.64
C LYS A 66 9.36 -2.03 2.32
N TRP A 67 8.54 -2.73 1.54
CA TRP A 67 7.74 -3.86 2.00
C TRP A 67 8.09 -5.11 1.20
N GLN A 68 8.61 -6.12 1.88
CA GLN A 68 8.88 -7.43 1.35
C GLN A 68 7.63 -8.29 1.42
N PHE A 69 7.18 -8.76 0.27
CA PHE A 69 6.09 -9.73 0.13
C PHE A 69 6.70 -11.13 0.05
N GLU A 70 6.52 -11.90 1.11
CA GLU A 70 6.96 -13.29 1.24
C GLU A 70 5.75 -14.21 1.01
N ASP A 71 5.95 -15.32 0.28
CA ASP A 71 4.88 -16.29 0.03
C ASP A 71 4.42 -16.94 1.35
N ALA A 72 3.12 -16.84 1.65
CA ALA A 72 2.49 -17.44 2.83
C ALA A 72 1.66 -18.69 2.49
N GLY A 73 1.67 -19.14 1.24
CA GLY A 73 0.84 -20.24 0.74
C GLY A 73 -0.58 -19.79 0.40
N ASP A 74 -1.29 -20.64 -0.36
CA ASP A 74 -2.68 -20.43 -0.79
C ASP A 74 -2.95 -19.08 -1.49
N GLY A 75 -1.92 -18.51 -2.13
CA GLY A 75 -2.00 -17.21 -2.82
C GLY A 75 -1.92 -15.99 -1.89
N ASN A 76 -1.63 -16.19 -0.60
CA ASN A 76 -1.45 -15.14 0.39
C ASN A 76 0.01 -14.76 0.58
N TYR A 77 0.24 -13.62 1.24
CA TYR A 77 1.56 -13.06 1.52
C TYR A 77 1.74 -12.69 2.99
N TYR A 78 2.95 -12.88 3.51
CA TYR A 78 3.42 -12.12 4.65
C TYR A 78 4.06 -10.84 4.14
N ILE A 79 3.71 -9.71 4.75
CA ILE A 79 4.18 -8.39 4.32
C ILE A 79 5.07 -7.83 5.42
N LYS A 80 6.37 -7.73 5.14
CA LYS A 80 7.41 -7.40 6.11
C LYS A 80 8.08 -6.07 5.75
N ASN A 81 8.20 -5.18 6.72
CA ASN A 81 8.98 -3.98 6.57
C ASN A 81 10.48 -4.29 6.53
N VAL A 82 11.21 -3.73 5.56
CA VAL A 82 12.65 -3.97 5.42
C VAL A 82 13.44 -3.28 6.52
N GLY A 83 13.12 -2.03 6.85
CA GLY A 83 13.88 -1.21 7.81
C GLY A 83 13.89 -1.77 9.24
N PHE A 84 12.77 -2.34 9.68
CA PHE A 84 12.64 -2.83 11.07
C PHE A 84 12.36 -4.33 11.19
N GLY A 85 12.17 -5.04 10.07
CA GLY A 85 11.91 -6.48 10.07
C GLY A 85 10.56 -6.90 10.65
N LYS A 86 9.62 -5.96 10.82
CA LYS A 86 8.29 -6.19 11.39
C LYS A 86 7.25 -6.47 10.32
N TYR A 87 6.24 -7.26 10.65
CA TYR A 87 5.17 -7.66 9.74
C TYR A 87 3.91 -6.83 9.94
N LEU A 88 3.25 -6.54 8.82
CA LEU A 88 1.96 -5.90 8.76
C LEU A 88 0.88 -6.77 9.42
N THR A 89 0.11 -6.20 10.33
CA THR A 89 -0.93 -6.90 11.09
C THR A 89 -2.00 -5.92 11.61
N PHE A 90 -2.96 -6.44 12.36
CA PHE A 90 -3.96 -5.67 13.11
C PHE A 90 -4.31 -6.43 14.42
N PRO A 91 -4.71 -5.74 15.50
CA PRO A 91 -4.67 -6.34 16.84
C PRO A 91 -5.76 -7.39 17.11
N ASP A 92 -6.96 -7.26 16.54
CA ASP A 92 -8.14 -8.08 16.85
C ASP A 92 -8.97 -8.39 15.58
N GLU A 93 -10.28 -8.24 15.65
CA GLU A 93 -11.21 -8.53 14.55
C GLU A 93 -11.07 -7.53 13.38
N PRO A 94 -11.24 -8.00 12.13
CA PRO A 94 -11.10 -7.18 10.93
C PRO A 94 -12.33 -6.28 10.73
N ASN A 95 -12.54 -5.33 11.63
CA ASN A 95 -13.62 -4.36 11.56
C ASN A 95 -13.15 -3.06 10.89
N ASP A 96 -14.11 -2.33 10.32
CA ASP A 96 -13.85 -1.00 9.77
C ASP A 96 -13.28 -0.06 10.83
N GLY A 97 -12.32 0.76 10.41
CA GLY A 97 -11.63 1.71 11.28
C GLY A 97 -10.49 1.10 12.10
N LYS A 98 -10.24 -0.21 11.97
CA LYS A 98 -9.16 -0.87 12.72
C LYS A 98 -7.80 -0.43 12.18
N GLN A 99 -6.99 0.22 13.02
CA GLN A 99 -5.64 0.62 12.62
C GLN A 99 -4.78 -0.59 12.29
N VAL A 100 -4.03 -0.48 11.19
CA VAL A 100 -3.02 -1.44 10.76
C VAL A 100 -1.70 -1.05 11.42
N ILE A 101 -1.00 -2.05 11.96
CA ILE A 101 0.23 -1.87 12.74
C ILE A 101 1.30 -2.87 12.28
N ALA A 102 2.52 -2.70 12.78
CA ALA A 102 3.61 -3.64 12.61
C ALA A 102 3.95 -4.37 13.91
N THR A 103 4.18 -5.69 13.84
CA THR A 103 4.63 -6.52 14.98
C THR A 103 5.67 -7.54 14.54
N ASP A 104 6.26 -8.29 15.47
CA ASP A 104 7.32 -9.27 15.12
C ASP A 104 6.77 -10.56 14.46
N GLY A 105 5.46 -10.81 14.55
CA GLY A 105 4.82 -12.02 14.04
C GLY A 105 4.10 -11.81 12.70
N PRO A 106 4.24 -12.74 11.74
CA PRO A 106 3.58 -12.62 10.44
C PRO A 106 2.07 -12.89 10.53
N ARG A 107 1.31 -12.21 9.66
CA ARG A 107 -0.11 -12.47 9.39
C ARG A 107 -0.30 -12.56 7.87
N PRO A 108 -1.06 -13.54 7.35
CA PRO A 108 -1.29 -13.64 5.91
C PRO A 108 -2.23 -12.54 5.42
N TRP A 109 -1.94 -12.02 4.23
CA TRP A 109 -2.74 -11.05 3.50
C TRP A 109 -3.02 -11.55 2.09
N GLU A 110 -4.25 -11.37 1.62
CA GLU A 110 -4.63 -11.70 0.25
C GLU A 110 -4.34 -10.49 -0.65
N VAL A 111 -3.53 -10.66 -1.69
CA VAL A 111 -3.21 -9.59 -2.64
C VAL A 111 -4.02 -9.79 -3.92
N ARG A 112 -4.91 -8.84 -4.21
CA ARG A 112 -5.72 -8.83 -5.43
C ARG A 112 -5.18 -7.79 -6.41
N VAL A 113 -4.76 -8.24 -7.59
CA VAL A 113 -4.32 -7.37 -8.69
C VAL A 113 -5.53 -6.94 -9.52
N GLY A 114 -5.62 -5.66 -9.84
CA GLY A 114 -6.71 -5.11 -10.64
C GLY A 114 -6.38 -3.72 -11.19
N ARG A 115 -7.42 -2.97 -11.53
CA ARG A 115 -7.36 -1.56 -11.95
C ARG A 115 -8.49 -0.85 -11.23
N GLU A 116 -8.20 0.17 -10.43
CA GLU A 116 -9.12 0.59 -9.38
C GLU A 116 -9.74 1.99 -9.55
N GLY A 117 -11.04 2.02 -9.23
CA GLY A 117 -11.98 3.14 -9.38
C GLY A 117 -13.14 2.80 -10.33
N GLN A 118 -14.27 2.28 -9.83
CA GLN A 118 -15.47 2.18 -10.69
C GLN A 118 -15.80 3.58 -11.24
N ASN A 119 -15.92 3.68 -12.56
CA ASN A 119 -16.11 4.91 -13.38
C ASN A 119 -14.85 5.64 -13.83
N GLN A 120 -13.66 5.11 -13.62
CA GLN A 120 -12.44 5.70 -14.16
C GLN A 120 -11.49 4.62 -14.69
N GLU A 121 -11.24 4.62 -16.01
CA GLU A 121 -10.20 3.77 -16.59
C GLU A 121 -8.85 4.16 -15.96
N ASP A 122 -8.21 3.18 -15.33
CA ASP A 122 -6.80 3.22 -14.94
C ASP A 122 -6.02 2.40 -15.98
N SER A 123 -4.97 3.01 -16.51
CA SER A 123 -4.13 2.41 -17.53
C SER A 123 -3.08 1.47 -16.92
N ARG A 124 -2.84 1.59 -15.60
CA ARG A 124 -1.89 0.76 -14.86
C ARG A 124 -2.59 -0.19 -13.89
N ASP A 125 -2.01 -1.38 -13.75
CA ASP A 125 -2.44 -2.32 -12.72
C ASP A 125 -2.05 -1.80 -11.32
N SER A 126 -2.98 -1.94 -10.37
CA SER A 126 -2.79 -1.66 -8.95
C SER A 126 -3.12 -2.90 -8.12
N ILE A 127 -2.83 -2.85 -6.83
CA ILE A 127 -3.19 -3.90 -5.89
C ILE A 127 -4.11 -3.38 -4.80
N ARG A 128 -4.89 -4.31 -4.25
CA ARG A 128 -5.53 -4.19 -2.95
C ARG A 128 -5.04 -5.32 -2.06
N ILE A 129 -4.88 -5.03 -0.78
CA ILE A 129 -4.34 -5.96 0.22
C ILE A 129 -5.43 -6.23 1.24
N PHE A 130 -6.00 -7.43 1.18
CA PHE A 130 -7.18 -7.86 1.93
C PHE A 130 -6.82 -8.73 3.13
N VAL A 131 -7.67 -8.66 4.15
CA VAL A 131 -7.76 -9.73 5.13
C VAL A 131 -8.33 -10.97 4.43
N PRO A 132 -7.66 -12.13 4.46
CA PRO A 132 -8.11 -13.30 3.73
C PRO A 132 -9.54 -13.72 4.10
N GLY A 133 -10.37 -13.96 3.09
CA GLY A 133 -11.75 -14.41 3.27
C GLY A 133 -12.75 -13.32 3.68
N THR A 134 -12.35 -12.04 3.68
CA THR A 134 -13.25 -10.92 3.98
C THR A 134 -13.21 -9.84 2.89
N SER A 135 -14.04 -8.80 3.07
CA SER A 135 -14.04 -7.60 2.23
C SER A 135 -13.16 -6.48 2.80
N GLN A 136 -12.58 -6.64 3.98
CA GLN A 136 -11.72 -5.64 4.60
C GLN A 136 -10.34 -5.63 3.94
N ASN A 137 -9.88 -4.43 3.60
CA ASN A 137 -8.57 -4.22 3.00
C ASN A 137 -7.90 -2.97 3.59
N LEU A 138 -6.63 -2.78 3.24
CA LEU A 138 -5.85 -1.62 3.63
C LEU A 138 -6.39 -0.34 2.97
N ASP A 139 -6.89 0.55 3.81
CA ASP A 139 -7.43 1.86 3.46
C ASP A 139 -6.54 2.95 4.06
N LEU A 140 -6.16 3.94 3.25
CA LEU A 140 -5.64 5.17 3.80
C LEU A 140 -6.81 6.01 4.35
N THR A 141 -6.74 6.33 5.65
CA THR A 141 -7.82 7.01 6.39
C THR A 141 -8.27 8.33 5.74
N ASN A 142 -9.46 8.80 6.17
CA ASN A 142 -10.05 10.07 5.71
C ASN A 142 -10.21 10.15 4.18
N HIS A 143 -10.67 9.05 3.58
CA HIS A 143 -10.85 8.89 2.14
C HIS A 143 -9.53 8.98 1.35
N GLY A 144 -8.39 8.56 1.91
CA GLY A 144 -7.09 8.68 1.28
C GLY A 144 -6.45 10.05 1.45
N ASP A 145 -6.54 10.64 2.65
CA ASP A 145 -5.82 11.88 2.97
C ASP A 145 -4.34 11.57 3.25
N ILE A 146 -3.45 12.26 2.53
CA ILE A 146 -2.00 12.05 2.56
C ILE A 146 -1.28 12.91 3.60
N THR A 147 -2.02 13.60 4.47
CA THR A 147 -1.43 14.33 5.60
C THR A 147 -0.49 13.39 6.38
N PRO A 148 0.80 13.72 6.51
CA PRO A 148 1.77 12.84 7.14
C PRO A 148 1.35 12.41 8.55
N GLY A 149 1.40 11.11 8.81
CA GLY A 149 0.97 10.52 10.08
C GLY A 149 -0.47 10.03 10.10
N ASN A 150 -1.28 10.32 9.08
CA ASN A 150 -2.59 9.69 8.94
C ASN A 150 -2.44 8.17 8.89
N PRO A 151 -3.20 7.40 9.70
CA PRO A 151 -3.02 5.97 9.77
C PRO A 151 -3.52 5.26 8.50
N VAL A 152 -2.93 4.09 8.24
CA VAL A 152 -3.57 3.06 7.43
C VAL A 152 -4.48 2.23 8.34
N GLN A 153 -5.68 1.95 7.87
CA GLN A 153 -6.71 1.20 8.59
C GLN A 153 -7.26 0.05 7.75
N LEU A 154 -8.08 -0.79 8.36
CA LEU A 154 -8.98 -1.69 7.66
C LEU A 154 -10.28 -0.95 7.35
N TRP A 155 -10.78 -1.17 6.13
CA TRP A 155 -12.11 -0.75 5.74
C TRP A 155 -12.68 -1.72 4.72
N GLU A 156 -13.99 -1.93 4.74
CA GLU A 156 -14.70 -2.68 3.71
C GLU A 156 -14.42 -2.11 2.31
N GLN A 157 -14.29 -2.99 1.32
CA GLN A 157 -14.05 -2.59 -0.05
C GLN A 157 -15.11 -1.60 -0.56
N THR A 158 -14.62 -0.42 -0.96
CA THR A 158 -15.37 0.59 -1.70
C THR A 158 -14.75 0.76 -3.09
N PRO A 159 -15.44 1.41 -4.04
CA PRO A 159 -14.83 1.82 -5.31
C PRO A 159 -13.74 2.90 -5.17
N GLY A 160 -13.46 3.40 -3.96
CA GLY A 160 -12.51 4.48 -3.73
C GLY A 160 -11.05 4.08 -3.95
N GLN A 161 -10.26 5.00 -4.49
CA GLN A 161 -8.83 4.81 -4.77
C GLN A 161 -7.93 4.84 -3.52
N GLY A 162 -8.46 5.29 -2.37
CA GLY A 162 -7.73 5.30 -1.09
C GLY A 162 -7.35 3.90 -0.59
N GLN A 163 -7.95 2.86 -1.17
CA GLN A 163 -7.77 1.44 -0.85
C GLN A 163 -6.84 0.72 -1.85
N ALA A 164 -6.41 1.41 -2.90
CA ALA A 164 -5.59 0.86 -3.96
C ALA A 164 -4.16 1.39 -3.88
N TRP A 165 -3.21 0.52 -4.19
CA TRP A 165 -1.78 0.80 -4.05
C TRP A 165 -1.07 0.41 -5.35
N TYR A 166 -0.25 1.32 -5.89
CA TYR A 166 0.75 0.93 -6.87
C TYR A 166 1.91 0.24 -6.13
N ALA A 167 2.14 -1.03 -6.44
CA ALA A 167 3.29 -1.78 -5.98
C ALA A 167 4.46 -1.55 -6.92
N ILE A 168 5.44 -0.78 -6.48
CA ILE A 168 6.57 -0.33 -7.29
C ILE A 168 7.83 -1.06 -6.82
N PRO A 169 8.53 -1.83 -7.67
CA PRO A 169 9.74 -2.54 -7.26
C PRO A 169 10.79 -1.60 -6.66
N ALA A 170 11.33 -2.00 -5.49
CA ALA A 170 12.34 -1.25 -4.74
C ALA A 170 13.78 -1.61 -5.13
#